data_AF-A0A2N2YW55-F1
#
_entry.id   AF-A0A2N2YW55-F1
#
_cell.length_a   1.000
_cell.length_b   1.000
_cell.length_c   1.000
_cell.angle_alpha   90.00
_cell.angle_beta   90.00
_cell.angle_gamma   90.00
#
_symmetry.space_group_name_H-M   'P 1'
#
loop_
_entity.id
_entity.type
_entity.pdbx_description
1 polymer ?
#
loop_
_entity_poly.entity_id
_entity_poly.type
_entity_poly.pdbx_seq_one_letter_code
_entity_poly.pdbx_strand_id
1 'polypeptide(L)'
;MFSFFCCYSFFLFLLSVNAHAFHCTATTTPVSFVGYDVFSSYPLDSTGSITIFCNNPEKKAMPVTVSISSGAAGSFNPRQMQ
;
A
#
# COMPACT_ATOMS: atom_id res chain seq x y z
N MET A 1 25.86 38.67 -28.84
CA MET A 1 24.62 38.42 -28.07
C MET A 1 24.14 36.97 -28.11
N PHE A 2 24.36 36.18 -29.17
CA PHE A 2 23.90 34.77 -29.26
C PHE A 2 24.61 33.77 -28.31
N SER A 3 25.85 34.03 -27.90
CA SER A 3 26.63 33.08 -27.07
C SER A 3 26.16 32.96 -25.61
N PHE A 4 25.51 33.99 -25.07
CA PHE A 4 25.02 33.99 -23.67
C PHE A 4 23.78 33.11 -23.48
N PHE A 5 22.93 32.99 -24.51
CA PHE A 5 21.71 32.19 -24.47
C PHE A 5 21.99 30.68 -24.42
N CYS A 6 23.08 30.24 -25.07
CA CYS A 6 23.48 28.83 -25.09
C CYS A 6 23.96 28.36 -23.71
N CYS A 7 24.73 29.19 -23.00
CA CYS A 7 25.24 28.87 -21.66
C CYS A 7 24.11 28.76 -20.63
N TYR A 8 23.09 29.63 -20.71
CA TYR A 8 21.91 29.57 -19.83
C TYR A 8 21.08 28.30 -20.04
N SER A 9 20.91 27.87 -21.29
CA SER A 9 20.20 26.63 -21.62
C SER A 9 20.94 25.38 -21.12
N PHE A 10 22.27 25.35 -21.26
CA PHE A 10 23.11 24.25 -20.74
C PHE A 10 23.07 24.20 -19.20
N PHE A 11 23.04 25.36 -18.54
CA PHE A 11 22.94 25.45 -17.08
C PHE A 11 21.59 24.94 -16.54
N LEU A 12 20.49 25.21 -17.25
CA LEU A 12 19.16 24.70 -16.89
C LEU A 12 19.04 23.17 -17.06
N PHE A 13 19.74 22.58 -18.04
CA PHE A 13 19.71 21.14 -18.26
C PHE A 13 20.45 20.36 -17.16
N LEU A 14 21.46 20.97 -16.52
CA LEU A 14 22.21 20.40 -15.40
C LEU A 14 21.45 20.43 -14.06
N LEU A 15 20.33 21.15 -13.98
CA LEU A 15 19.50 21.30 -12.78
C LEU A 15 18.35 20.27 -12.69
N SER A 16 18.35 19.21 -13.52
CA SER A 16 17.31 18.18 -13.45
C SER A 16 17.34 17.47 -12.10
N VAL A 17 16.42 17.85 -11.21
CA VAL A 17 16.19 17.16 -9.94
C VAL A 17 15.33 15.92 -10.18
N ASN A 18 15.67 14.81 -9.52
CA ASN A 18 14.82 13.62 -9.52
C ASN A 18 13.52 13.93 -8.78
N ALA A 19 12.41 14.01 -9.51
CA ALA A 19 11.08 14.10 -8.92
C ALA A 19 10.69 12.73 -8.36
N HIS A 20 10.89 12.53 -7.05
CA HIS A 20 10.31 11.39 -6.36
C HIS A 20 8.83 11.69 -6.06
N ALA A 21 7.93 11.18 -6.88
CA ALA A 21 6.51 11.19 -6.57
C ALA A 21 6.25 10.34 -5.31
N PHE A 22 5.36 10.83 -4.44
CA PHE A 22 4.92 10.05 -3.29
C PHE A 22 4.12 8.82 -3.74
N HIS A 23 4.43 7.66 -3.14
CA HIS A 23 3.94 6.35 -3.55
C HIS A 23 3.90 5.38 -2.36
N CYS A 24 2.79 4.67 -2.22
CA CYS A 24 2.60 3.61 -1.25
C CYS A 24 2.18 2.31 -1.94
N THR A 25 2.73 1.20 -1.48
CA THR A 25 2.33 -0.16 -1.84
C THR A 25 1.73 -0.84 -0.63
N ALA A 26 0.56 -1.43 -0.79
CA ALA A 26 -0.07 -2.27 0.21
C ALA A 26 -0.07 -3.72 -0.31
N THR A 27 0.41 -4.64 0.51
CA THR A 27 0.41 -6.08 0.22
C THR A 27 -0.25 -6.82 1.38
N THR A 28 -0.90 -7.95 1.07
CA THR A 28 -1.62 -8.75 2.06
C THR A 28 -1.23 -10.22 1.94
N THR A 29 -1.24 -10.93 3.08
CA THR A 29 -1.20 -12.39 3.09
C THR A 29 -2.62 -12.94 3.29
N PRO A 30 -3.04 -13.94 2.49
CA PRO A 30 -4.38 -14.49 2.59
C PRO A 30 -4.55 -15.27 3.90
N VAL A 31 -5.76 -15.20 4.47
CA VAL A 31 -6.17 -15.99 5.63
C VAL A 31 -6.85 -17.27 5.10
N SER A 32 -6.39 -18.44 5.56
CA SER A 32 -6.95 -19.74 5.18
C SER A 32 -7.33 -20.53 6.42
N PHE A 33 -8.60 -20.92 6.52
CA PHE A 33 -9.15 -21.62 7.68
C PHE A 33 -9.06 -23.15 7.57
N VAL A 34 -8.40 -23.67 6.52
CA VAL A 34 -8.29 -25.11 6.22
C VAL A 34 -9.70 -25.75 6.10
N GLY A 35 -9.82 -27.08 6.18
CA GLY A 35 -11.10 -27.77 6.19
C GLY A 35 -11.91 -27.39 7.43
N TYR A 36 -13.04 -26.73 7.20
CA TYR A 36 -13.97 -26.37 8.26
C TYR A 36 -14.79 -27.58 8.71
N ASP A 37 -14.74 -27.91 10.00
CA ASP A 37 -15.56 -28.93 10.65
C ASP A 37 -16.36 -28.29 11.80
N VAL A 38 -17.68 -28.30 11.67
CA VAL A 38 -18.62 -27.73 12.66
C VAL A 38 -18.62 -28.48 14.00
N PHE A 39 -18.12 -29.71 14.03
CA PHE A 39 -18.02 -30.53 15.25
C PHE A 39 -16.65 -30.45 15.92
N SER A 40 -15.67 -29.83 15.26
CA SER A 40 -14.35 -29.63 15.82
C SER A 40 -14.40 -28.61 16.95
N SER A 41 -13.83 -28.97 18.10
CA SER A 41 -13.62 -28.05 19.22
C SER A 41 -12.34 -27.23 19.10
N TYR A 42 -11.52 -27.48 18.07
CA TYR A 42 -10.28 -26.74 17.85
C TYR A 42 -10.56 -25.38 17.21
N PRO A 43 -9.97 -24.28 17.71
CA PRO A 43 -10.09 -22.98 17.07
C PRO A 43 -9.41 -23.02 15.70
N LEU A 44 -10.13 -22.60 14.66
CA LEU A 44 -9.64 -22.51 13.28
C LEU A 44 -9.12 -21.10 12.94
N ASP A 45 -8.88 -20.27 13.95
CA ASP A 45 -8.40 -18.91 13.74
C ASP A 45 -7.06 -18.93 12.98
N SER A 46 -7.01 -18.16 11.89
CA SER A 46 -5.80 -17.97 11.10
C SER A 46 -5.41 -16.50 11.10
N THR A 47 -4.11 -16.24 11.09
CA THR A 47 -3.58 -14.88 11.05
C THR A 47 -3.13 -14.54 9.64
N GLY A 48 -3.55 -13.37 9.16
CA GLY A 48 -3.00 -12.72 7.97
C GLY A 48 -2.30 -11.42 8.35
N SER A 49 -1.57 -10.85 7.41
CA SER A 49 -0.80 -9.62 7.59
C SER A 49 -1.07 -8.64 6.45
N ILE A 50 -1.08 -7.35 6.79
CA ILE A 50 -1.14 -6.25 5.84
C ILE A 50 0.18 -5.49 5.99
N THR A 51 0.95 -5.40 4.91
CA THR A 51 2.22 -4.68 4.90
C THR A 51 2.09 -3.47 4.00
N ILE A 52 2.35 -2.29 4.57
CA ILE A 52 2.26 -1.01 3.87
C ILE A 52 3.64 -0.40 3.82
N PHE A 53 4.14 -0.22 2.61
CA PHE A 53 5.43 0.42 2.35
C PHE A 53 5.21 1.69 1.56
N CYS A 54 5.71 2.81 2.07
CA CYS A 54 5.64 4.11 1.39
C CYS A 54 7.03 4.72 1.28
N ASN A 55 7.32 5.40 0.16
CA ASN A 55 8.53 6.20 0.05
C ASN A 55 8.33 7.50 0.88
N ASN A 56 8.86 7.49 2.11
CA ASN A 56 8.81 8.63 3.02
C ASN A 56 10.20 9.28 3.16
N PRO A 57 10.67 10.03 2.15
CA PRO A 57 12.01 10.62 2.16
C PRO A 57 12.18 11.65 3.29
N GLU A 58 11.10 12.35 3.65
CA GLU A 58 11.11 13.36 4.72
C GLU A 58 11.05 12.73 6.13
N LYS A 59 10.86 11.40 6.24
CA LYS A 59 10.73 10.65 7.50
C LYS A 59 9.72 11.25 8.48
N LYS A 60 8.69 11.91 7.97
CA LYS A 60 7.62 12.50 8.79
C LYS A 60 6.61 11.43 9.18
N ALA A 61 5.95 11.59 10.32
CA ALA A 61 4.85 10.71 10.71
C ALA A 61 3.75 10.78 9.65
N MET A 62 3.31 9.62 9.17
CA MET A 62 2.32 9.52 8.11
C MET A 62 1.15 8.66 8.56
N PRO A 63 -0.05 9.25 8.72
CA PRO A 63 -1.22 8.48 9.09
C PRO A 63 -1.62 7.55 7.94
N VAL A 64 -1.89 6.29 8.28
CA VAL A 64 -2.37 5.28 7.34
C VAL A 64 -3.66 4.70 7.91
N THR A 65 -4.73 4.76 7.13
CA THR A 65 -6.02 4.18 7.49
C THR A 65 -6.26 2.91 6.68
N VAL A 66 -6.53 1.81 7.37
CA VAL A 66 -6.88 0.53 6.75
C VAL A 66 -8.35 0.26 6.98
N SER A 67 -9.11 0.04 5.91
CA SER A 67 -10.52 -0.36 5.97
C SER A 67 -10.71 -1.70 5.24
N ILE A 68 -11.66 -2.50 5.74
CA ILE A 68 -11.99 -3.82 5.20
C ILE A 68 -13.47 -3.82 4.83
N SER A 69 -13.79 -4.23 3.59
CA SER A 69 -15.17 -4.27 3.08
C SER A 69 -15.96 -5.46 3.66
N SER A 70 -17.23 -5.64 3.29
CA SER A 70 -18.02 -6.84 3.61
C SER A 70 -17.54 -8.10 2.88
N GLY A 71 -16.72 -7.98 1.83
CA GLY A 71 -16.39 -9.10 0.96
C GLY A 71 -17.62 -9.56 0.16
N ALA A 72 -17.73 -10.87 -0.10
CA ALA A 72 -18.85 -11.43 -0.86
C ALA A 72 -20.16 -11.54 -0.04
N ALA A 73 -20.11 -11.38 1.28
CA ALA A 73 -21.25 -11.56 2.18
C ALA A 73 -22.34 -10.48 2.07
N GLY A 74 -22.07 -9.33 1.44
CA GLY A 74 -23.02 -8.21 1.31
C GLY A 74 -23.21 -7.37 2.58
N SER A 75 -23.01 -7.92 3.78
CA SER A 75 -22.95 -7.19 5.06
C SER A 75 -21.61 -7.39 5.77
N PHE A 76 -21.19 -6.41 6.58
CA PHE A 76 -20.02 -6.54 7.44
C PHE A 76 -20.33 -7.36 8.70
N ASN A 77 -21.58 -7.32 9.17
CA ASN A 77 -22.02 -8.09 10.33
C ASN A 77 -23.45 -8.62 10.10
N PRO A 78 -23.66 -9.94 9.95
CA PRO A 78 -22.62 -10.98 9.95
C PRO A 78 -21.80 -10.98 8.64
N ARG A 79 -20.53 -11.39 8.76
CA ARG A 79 -19.66 -11.65 7.59
C ARG A 79 -19.52 -13.16 7.42
N GLN A 80 -19.70 -13.66 6.20
CA GLN A 80 -19.71 -15.10 5.91
C GLN A 80 -18.79 -15.41 4.72
N MET A 81 -18.13 -16.56 4.80
CA MET A 81 -17.45 -17.16 3.66
C MET A 81 -18.51 -17.83 2.78
N GLN A 82 -18.49 -17.57 1.48
CA GLN A 82 -19.38 -18.21 0.50
C GLN A 82 -18.68 -19.39 -0.16
#